data_AF-A0A957CV89-F1
#
_entry.id   AF-A0A957CV89-F1
#
_cell.length_a   1.000
_cell.length_b   1.000
_cell.length_c   1.000
_cell.angle_alpha   90.00
_cell.angle_beta   90.00
_cell.angle_gamma   90.00
#
_symmetry.space_group_name_H-M   'P 1'
#
loop_
_entity.id
_entity.type
_entity.pdbx_description
1 polymer ?
#
loop_
_entity_poly.entity_id
_entity_poly.type
_entity_poly.pdbx_seq_one_letter_code
_entity_poly.pdbx_strand_id
1 'polypeptide(L)'
;MKHRFFLIAPVFLSIFLFSMMHVLISHANPDISSNNLIVNSIADVTDANPGDGICETSPGNAICTLRAAIQEANALPGEDTIQLPAGTYTLTSGELAITDNVTIIGED
;
A
#
# COMPACT_ATOMS: atom_id res chain seq x y z
N MET A 1 18.27 55.41 -34.94
CA MET A 1 18.62 54.95 -33.57
C MET A 1 17.50 55.46 -32.66
N LYS A 2 16.46 54.67 -32.41
CA LYS A 2 16.35 53.63 -31.37
C LYS A 2 16.70 54.16 -29.98
N HIS A 3 15.75 53.90 -29.07
CA HIS A 3 15.71 54.18 -27.63
C HIS A 3 14.92 55.45 -27.29
N ARG A 4 13.90 55.42 -26.43
CA ARG A 4 13.48 54.44 -25.42
C ARG A 4 12.14 54.94 -24.82
N PHE A 5 11.55 54.13 -23.94
CA PHE A 5 10.49 54.47 -22.99
C PHE A 5 9.05 54.48 -23.51
N PHE A 6 8.34 53.36 -23.31
CA PHE A 6 6.90 53.35 -23.02
C PHE A 6 6.54 52.12 -22.18
N LEU A 7 6.26 52.39 -20.90
CA LEU A 7 5.23 51.81 -20.01
C LEU A 7 4.63 50.44 -20.38
N ILE A 8 4.83 49.38 -19.54
CA ILE A 8 3.75 48.46 -19.07
C ILE A 8 4.20 47.75 -17.76
N ALA A 9 3.65 48.16 -16.62
CA ALA A 9 3.38 47.26 -15.48
C ALA A 9 1.93 46.78 -15.67
N PRO A 10 1.54 45.48 -15.57
CA PRO A 10 1.42 44.79 -14.27
C PRO A 10 1.31 43.23 -14.39
N VAL A 11 2.33 42.50 -14.85
CA VAL A 11 2.20 41.02 -14.99
C VAL A 11 2.63 40.26 -13.71
N PHE A 12 3.34 40.92 -12.79
CA PHE A 12 3.87 40.30 -11.57
C PHE A 12 2.86 40.14 -10.43
N LEU A 13 1.74 40.88 -10.43
CA LEU A 13 0.70 40.75 -9.39
C LEU A 13 -0.27 39.59 -9.68
N SER A 14 -0.38 39.18 -10.95
CA SER A 14 -1.25 38.08 -11.38
C SER A 14 -0.63 36.70 -11.13
N ILE A 15 0.69 36.55 -11.22
CA ILE A 15 1.36 35.27 -10.96
C ILE A 15 1.30 34.93 -9.45
N PHE A 16 1.31 35.93 -8.57
CA PHE A 16 1.22 35.72 -7.13
C PHE A 16 -0.20 35.32 -6.66
N LEU A 17 -1.24 35.80 -7.35
CA LEU A 17 -2.63 35.42 -7.06
C LEU A 17 -3.07 34.12 -7.73
N PHE A 18 -2.44 33.72 -8.85
CA PHE A 18 -2.69 32.41 -9.47
C PHE A 18 -1.87 31.27 -8.84
N SER A 19 -0.78 31.60 -8.12
CA SER A 19 0.04 30.62 -7.39
C SER A 19 -0.53 30.21 -6.02
N MET A 20 -1.67 30.76 -5.60
CA MET A 20 -2.26 30.57 -4.26
C MET A 20 -3.62 29.82 -4.28
N MET A 21 -3.90 28.95 -5.27
CA MET A 21 -5.10 28.10 -5.18
C MET A 21 -5.08 26.79 -5.99
N HIS A 22 -3.94 26.26 -6.50
CA HIS A 22 -3.98 24.94 -7.17
C HIS A 22 -2.72 24.07 -7.04
N VAL A 23 -1.78 24.36 -6.16
CA VAL A 23 -0.78 23.35 -5.75
C VAL A 23 -1.13 22.84 -4.36
N LEU A 24 -2.32 22.23 -4.26
CA LEU A 24 -2.53 21.10 -3.36
C LEU A 24 -2.19 19.83 -4.14
N ILE A 25 -1.00 19.78 -4.75
CA ILE A 25 -0.42 18.47 -5.03
C ILE A 25 0.09 18.02 -3.67
N SER A 26 -0.82 17.44 -2.87
CA SER A 26 -0.42 16.34 -1.99
C SER A 26 0.23 15.35 -2.93
N HIS A 27 1.55 15.45 -3.05
CA HIS A 27 2.33 14.30 -3.40
C HIS A 27 2.06 13.37 -2.24
N ALA A 28 1.10 12.46 -2.41
CA ALA A 28 1.25 11.19 -1.76
C ALA A 28 2.64 10.75 -2.19
N ASN A 29 3.62 10.94 -1.30
CA ASN A 29 4.74 10.02 -1.29
C ASN A 29 4.06 8.66 -1.37
N PRO A 30 4.43 7.76 -2.30
CA PRO A 30 4.03 6.38 -2.11
C PRO A 30 4.53 6.05 -0.72
N ASP A 31 3.62 6.05 0.25
CA ASP A 31 3.93 5.50 1.54
C ASP A 31 4.27 4.08 1.17
N ILE A 32 5.53 3.70 1.43
CA ILE A 32 5.86 2.30 1.42
C ILE A 32 5.11 1.78 2.64
N SER A 33 3.82 1.50 2.46
CA SER A 33 2.93 1.01 3.50
C SER A 33 3.48 -0.36 3.83
N SER A 34 4.31 -0.40 4.87
CA SER A 34 4.86 -1.66 5.35
C SER A 34 3.74 -2.36 6.11
N ASN A 35 3.05 -3.30 5.48
CA ASN A 35 2.01 -4.05 6.17
C ASN A 35 2.65 -5.23 6.90
N ASN A 36 2.34 -5.37 8.20
CA ASN A 36 2.78 -6.49 9.01
C ASN A 36 1.60 -7.45 9.24
N LEU A 37 1.66 -8.61 8.57
CA LEU A 37 0.60 -9.60 8.56
C LEU A 37 1.00 -10.77 9.46
N ILE A 38 0.23 -11.02 10.52
CA ILE A 38 0.58 -12.01 11.55
C ILE A 38 -0.29 -13.25 11.38
N VAL A 39 0.31 -14.35 10.90
CA VAL A 39 -0.39 -15.62 10.75
C VAL A 39 -0.65 -16.22 12.13
N ASN A 40 -1.91 -16.58 12.40
CA ASN A 40 -2.31 -17.18 13.67
C ASN A 40 -3.09 -18.50 13.52
N SER A 41 -3.24 -18.97 12.28
CA SER A 41 -3.92 -20.23 11.97
C SER A 41 -3.18 -21.02 10.90
N ILE A 42 -3.09 -22.33 11.10
CA ILE A 42 -2.51 -23.30 10.15
C ILE A 42 -3.50 -23.75 9.06
N ALA A 43 -4.75 -23.31 9.12
CA ALA A 43 -5.76 -23.64 8.12
C ALA A 43 -5.41 -23.02 6.75
N ASP A 44 -5.94 -23.61 5.67
CA ASP A 44 -5.73 -23.12 4.30
C ASP A 44 -7.01 -22.48 3.73
N VAL A 45 -7.32 -21.28 4.22
CA VAL A 45 -8.52 -20.51 3.87
C VAL A 45 -8.10 -19.16 3.28
N THR A 46 -8.84 -18.65 2.30
CA THR A 46 -8.57 -17.36 1.66
C THR A 46 -8.87 -16.19 2.60
N ASP A 47 -8.29 -15.03 2.29
CA ASP A 47 -8.70 -13.77 2.89
C ASP A 47 -10.15 -13.43 2.50
N ALA A 48 -10.87 -12.77 3.41
CA ALA A 48 -12.25 -12.36 3.20
C ALA A 48 -12.38 -11.16 2.24
N ASN A 49 -11.48 -10.19 2.35
CA ASN A 49 -11.51 -8.93 1.61
C ASN A 49 -10.08 -8.49 1.20
N PRO A 50 -9.44 -9.16 0.24
CA PRO A 50 -8.07 -8.83 -0.16
C PRO A 50 -7.86 -7.34 -0.47
N GLY A 51 -6.86 -6.74 0.18
CA GLY A 51 -6.43 -5.36 -0.03
C GLY A 51 -7.15 -4.33 0.86
N ASP A 52 -7.85 -4.76 1.91
CA ASP A 52 -8.46 -3.88 2.90
C ASP A 52 -7.51 -3.52 4.08
N GLY A 53 -6.32 -4.11 4.10
CA GLY A 53 -5.30 -3.95 5.13
C GLY A 53 -5.49 -4.87 6.33
N ILE A 54 -6.44 -5.82 6.29
CA ILE A 54 -6.82 -6.69 7.40
C ILE A 54 -6.74 -8.15 6.94
N CYS A 55 -5.73 -8.87 7.43
CA CYS A 55 -5.69 -10.31 7.21
C CYS A 55 -6.74 -11.04 8.06
N GLU A 56 -7.85 -11.47 7.45
CA GLU A 56 -8.85 -12.29 8.11
C GLU A 56 -9.64 -13.19 7.15
N THR A 57 -9.95 -14.41 7.58
CA THR A 57 -10.68 -15.39 6.75
C THR A 57 -12.20 -15.17 6.71
N SER A 58 -12.72 -14.29 7.57
CA SER A 58 -14.11 -13.84 7.57
C SER A 58 -14.19 -12.52 8.34
N PRO A 59 -15.09 -11.60 7.98
CA PRO A 59 -15.21 -10.29 8.64
C PRO A 59 -15.31 -10.40 10.16
N GLY A 60 -14.35 -9.79 10.86
CA GLY A 60 -14.29 -9.72 12.33
C GLY A 60 -13.88 -11.00 13.05
N ASN A 61 -13.37 -12.02 12.36
CA ASN A 61 -12.93 -13.25 13.02
C ASN A 61 -11.46 -13.21 13.49
N ALA A 62 -10.67 -12.25 12.98
CA ALA A 62 -9.24 -12.10 13.27
C ALA A 62 -8.40 -13.37 13.04
N ILE A 63 -8.88 -14.31 12.23
CA ILE A 63 -8.16 -15.53 11.86
C ILE A 63 -7.39 -15.25 10.58
N CYS A 64 -6.07 -15.13 10.69
CA CYS A 64 -5.17 -14.93 9.58
C CYS A 64 -4.43 -16.24 9.28
N THR A 65 -4.68 -16.80 8.10
CA THR A 65 -3.98 -17.97 7.56
C THR A 65 -2.79 -17.53 6.71
N LEU A 66 -1.85 -18.43 6.41
CA LEU A 66 -0.78 -18.14 5.46
C LEU A 66 -1.34 -17.74 4.08
N ARG A 67 -2.41 -18.39 3.60
CA ARG A 67 -3.04 -18.02 2.33
C ARG A 67 -3.68 -16.65 2.38
N ALA A 68 -4.40 -16.32 3.45
CA ALA A 68 -4.99 -15.00 3.62
C ALA A 68 -3.91 -13.92 3.63
N ALA A 69 -2.83 -14.11 4.40
CA ALA A 69 -1.72 -13.17 4.47
C ALA A 69 -1.05 -12.94 3.10
N ILE A 70 -0.84 -14.00 2.31
CA ILE A 70 -0.27 -13.86 0.96
C ILE A 70 -1.24 -13.16 0.00
N GLN A 71 -2.55 -13.44 0.10
CA GLN A 71 -3.55 -12.75 -0.72
C GLN A 71 -3.64 -11.27 -0.38
N GLU A 72 -3.52 -10.94 0.91
CA GLU A 72 -3.50 -9.57 1.39
C GLU A 72 -2.25 -8.83 0.89
N ALA A 73 -1.05 -9.40 1.07
CA ALA A 73 0.18 -8.85 0.53
C ALA A 73 0.13 -8.65 -0.99
N ASN A 74 -0.40 -9.61 -1.75
CA ASN A 74 -0.52 -9.48 -3.21
C ASN A 74 -1.48 -8.36 -3.66
N ALA A 75 -2.42 -7.94 -2.80
CA ALA A 75 -3.43 -6.93 -3.11
C ALA A 75 -3.03 -5.53 -2.59
N LEU A 76 -2.11 -5.46 -1.64
CA LEU A 76 -1.60 -4.22 -1.08
C LEU A 76 -0.40 -3.71 -1.89
N PRO A 77 -0.24 -2.39 -2.04
CA PRO A 77 0.98 -1.82 -2.59
C PRO A 77 2.04 -1.67 -1.49
N GLY A 78 3.30 -1.95 -1.82
CA GLY A 78 4.43 -1.63 -0.94
C GLY A 78 5.29 -2.84 -0.62
N GLU A 79 5.97 -2.80 0.53
CA GLU A 79 6.71 -3.95 1.03
C GLU A 79 5.90 -4.60 2.15
N ASP A 80 5.52 -5.86 1.97
CA ASP A 80 4.77 -6.59 2.99
C ASP A 80 5.65 -7.56 3.76
N THR A 81 5.40 -7.67 5.06
CA THR A 81 6.05 -8.65 5.93
C THR A 81 5.00 -9.59 6.51
N ILE A 82 5.23 -10.89 6.36
CA ILE A 82 4.42 -11.94 6.96
C ILE A 82 5.21 -12.57 8.11
N GLN A 83 4.68 -12.47 9.33
CA GLN A 83 5.17 -13.20 10.49
C GLN A 83 4.51 -14.58 10.53
N LEU A 84 5.32 -15.63 10.43
CA LEU A 84 4.88 -17.01 10.31
C LEU A 84 5.39 -17.84 11.51
N PRO A 85 4.55 -18.09 12.52
CA PRO A 85 4.92 -18.95 13.64
C PRO A 85 5.27 -20.37 13.19
N ALA A 86 6.03 -21.09 14.02
CA ALA A 86 6.31 -22.50 13.81
C ALA A 86 5.01 -23.33 13.65
N GLY A 87 4.92 -24.11 12.58
CA GLY A 87 3.74 -24.91 12.28
C GLY A 87 3.85 -25.69 10.98
N THR A 88 2.91 -26.62 10.77
CA THR A 88 2.74 -27.31 9.48
C THR A 88 1.54 -26.73 8.76
N TYR A 89 1.78 -25.98 7.70
CA TYR A 89 0.77 -25.35 6.87
C TYR A 89 0.50 -26.23 5.65
N THR A 90 -0.57 -27.02 5.71
CA THR A 90 -0.94 -27.93 4.61
C THR A 90 -1.80 -27.16 3.61
N LEU A 91 -1.28 -26.97 2.39
CA LEU A 91 -2.02 -26.31 1.31
C LEU A 91 -2.95 -27.31 0.62
N THR A 92 -4.26 -27.07 0.73
CA THR A 92 -5.33 -27.89 0.14
C THR A 92 -6.12 -27.15 -0.93
N SER A 93 -6.07 -25.81 -0.94
CA SER A 93 -6.82 -24.92 -1.81
C SER A 93 -6.07 -24.57 -3.10
N GLY A 94 -5.04 -25.34 -3.44
CA GLY A 94 -4.23 -25.19 -4.65
C GLY A 94 -2.96 -24.36 -4.47
N GLU A 95 -2.45 -23.85 -5.59
CA GLU A 95 -1.22 -23.05 -5.64
C GLU A 95 -1.31 -21.82 -4.73
N LEU A 96 -0.20 -21.49 -4.07
CA LEU A 96 -0.03 -20.27 -3.30
C LEU A 96 0.82 -19.31 -4.14
N ALA A 97 0.15 -18.45 -4.90
CA ALA A 97 0.82 -17.51 -5.79
C ALA A 97 1.36 -16.31 -5.02
N ILE A 98 2.61 -15.94 -5.29
CA ILE A 98 3.24 -14.71 -4.83
C ILE A 98 3.41 -13.82 -6.06
N THR A 99 2.68 -12.71 -6.10
CA THR A 99 2.65 -11.78 -7.25
C THR A 99 3.26 -10.42 -6.95
N ASP A 100 3.56 -10.13 -5.68
CA ASP A 100 4.32 -8.95 -5.25
C ASP A 100 5.50 -9.33 -4.34
N ASN A 101 6.38 -8.37 -4.07
CA ASN A 101 7.50 -8.52 -3.15
C ASN A 101 6.98 -8.69 -1.72
N VAL A 102 7.26 -9.85 -1.13
CA VAL A 102 6.90 -10.15 0.25
C VAL A 102 8.09 -10.72 1.02
N THR A 103 8.26 -10.30 2.27
CA THR A 103 9.20 -10.89 3.21
C THR A 103 8.45 -11.81 4.16
N ILE A 104 8.84 -13.09 4.21
CA ILE A 104 8.24 -14.06 5.14
C ILE A 104 9.27 -14.39 6.22
N ILE A 105 8.94 -14.09 7.47
CA ILE A 105 9.79 -14.31 8.64
C ILE A 105 9.22 -15.48 9.42
N GLY A 106 9.95 -16.59 9.46
CA GLY A 106 9.63 -17.72 10.34
C GLY A 106 10.04 -17.41 11.78
N GLU A 107 9.17 -17.71 12.74
CA GLU A 107 9.52 -17.71 14.17
C GLU A 107 9.70 -19.17 14.67
N ASP A 108 10.72 -19.38 15.50
CA ASP A 108 11.16 -20.69 16.02
C ASP A 108 10.27 -21.25 17.15
#